data_AF-A0A3D4PC89-F1
#
_entry.id   AF-A0A3D4PC89-F1
#
_cell.length_a   1.000
_cell.length_b   1.000
_cell.length_c   1.000
_cell.angle_alpha   90.00
_cell.angle_beta   90.00
_cell.angle_gamma   90.00
#
_symmetry.space_group_name_H-M   'P 1'
#
loop_
_entity.id
_entity.type
_entity.pdbx_description
1 polymer ?
#
loop_
_entity_poly.entity_id
_entity_poly.type
_entity_poly.pdbx_seq_one_letter_code
_entity_poly.pdbx_strand_id
1 'polypeptide(L)' 'MRFTDRLSEYVRACFTGLWIESHEHPDALVAIAQLCRQEDWRMATWDIEQGLKIPGAEVDAGASDPLAAIRSINSLASPD' A
#
# COMPACT_ATOMS: atom_id res chain seq x y z
N MET A 1 -22.05 5.08 -1.57
CA MET A 1 -20.62 5.44 -1.62
C MET A 1 -19.84 4.15 -1.83
N ARG A 2 -18.93 4.10 -2.82
CA ARG A 2 -18.11 2.90 -3.07
C ARG A 2 -16.92 2.87 -2.10
N PHE A 3 -16.34 1.70 -1.91
CA PHE A 3 -15.14 1.52 -1.07
C PHE A 3 -13.99 2.45 -1.50
N THR A 4 -13.73 2.54 -2.81
CA THR A 4 -12.67 3.40 -3.37
C THR A 4 -12.91 4.89 -3.14
N ASP A 5 -14.18 5.34 -3.18
CA ASP A 5 -14.52 6.74 -2.91
C ASP A 5 -14.13 7.10 -1.47
N ARG A 6 -14.51 6.24 -0.52
CA ARG A 6 -14.21 6.45 0.91
C ARG A 6 -12.72 6.33 1.21
N LEU A 7 -12.03 5.40 0.57
CA LEU A 7 -10.59 5.26 0.70
C LEU A 7 -9.86 6.51 0.16
N SER A 8 -10.27 7.03 -1.00
CA SER A 8 -9.69 8.25 -1.57
C SER A 8 -9.88 9.45 -0.64
N GLU A 9 -11.07 9.62 -0.05
CA GLU A 9 -11.31 10.67 0.95
C GLU A 9 -10.38 10.55 2.16
N TYR A 10 -10.17 9.34 2.70
CA TYR A 10 -9.26 9.15 3.82
C TYR A 10 -7.79 9.41 3.47
N VAL A 11 -7.34 9.00 2.29
CA VAL A 11 -5.97 9.30 1.84
C VAL A 11 -5.79 10.82 1.69
N ARG A 12 -6.76 11.52 1.07
CA ARG A 12 -6.73 12.97 0.88
C ARG A 12 -6.84 13.76 2.18
N ALA A 13 -7.48 13.19 3.20
CA ALA A 13 -7.51 13.73 4.55
C ALA A 13 -6.23 13.44 5.36
N CYS A 14 -5.20 12.87 4.74
CA CYS A 14 -3.89 12.59 5.34
C CYS A 14 -3.94 11.64 6.56
N PHE A 15 -4.88 10.70 6.59
CA PHE A 15 -4.84 9.63 7.59
C PHE A 15 -3.61 8.73 7.35
N THR A 16 -2.73 8.63 8.34
CA THR A 16 -1.44 7.91 8.24
C THR A 16 -1.56 6.40 8.40
N GLY A 17 -2.72 5.89 8.80
CA GLY A 17 -2.98 4.48 8.99
C GLY A 17 -4.47 4.18 8.92
N LEU A 18 -4.83 3.16 8.13
CA LEU A 18 -6.20 2.73 7.93
C LEU A 18 -6.29 1.22 8.20
N TRP A 19 -7.21 0.83 9.08
CA TRP A 19 -7.59 -0.57 9.25
C TRP A 19 -8.74 -0.88 8.29
N ILE A 20 -8.53 -1.84 7.39
CA ILE A 20 -9.52 -2.25 6.39
C ILE A 20 -9.94 -3.69 6.69
N GLU A 21 -11.21 -3.87 6.97
CA GLU A 21 -11.84 -5.19 7.09
C GLU A 21 -12.66 -5.45 5.82
N SER A 22 -12.42 -6.61 5.19
CA SER A 22 -13.14 -7.03 3.98
C SER A 22 -13.61 -8.47 4.14
N HIS A 23 -14.77 -8.77 3.57
CA HIS A 23 -15.25 -10.15 3.41
C HIS A 23 -14.82 -10.75 2.05
N GLU A 24 -14.33 -9.90 1.14
CA GLU A 24 -13.86 -10.22 -0.21
C GLU A 24 -12.46 -9.61 -0.38
N HIS A 25 -11.48 -10.21 0.30
CA HIS A 25 -10.10 -9.69 0.35
C HIS A 25 -9.45 -9.51 -1.04
N PRO A 26 -9.56 -10.48 -1.99
CA PRO A 26 -8.94 -10.33 -3.31
C PRO A 26 -9.49 -9.12 -4.07
N ASP A 27 -10.81 -8.91 -4.04
CA ASP A 27 -11.47 -7.82 -4.74
C ASP A 27 -11.12 -6.47 -4.11
N ALA A 28 -11.02 -6.41 -2.77
CA ALA A 28 -10.58 -5.22 -2.07
C ALA A 28 -9.14 -4.83 -2.47
N LEU A 29 -8.21 -5.80 -2.53
CA LEU A 29 -6.83 -5.56 -2.96
C LEU A 29 -6.77 -5.06 -4.41
N VAL A 30 -7.55 -5.67 -5.31
CA VAL A 30 -7.65 -5.22 -6.72
C VAL A 30 -8.19 -3.79 -6.79
N ALA A 31 -9.22 -3.46 -6.02
CA ALA A 31 -9.80 -2.13 -6.00
C ALA A 31 -8.81 -1.06 -5.46
N ILE A 32 -8.03 -1.39 -4.41
CA ILE A 32 -6.97 -0.51 -3.90
C ILE A 32 -5.90 -0.28 -4.98
N ALA A 33 -5.42 -1.35 -5.61
CA ALA A 33 -4.40 -1.25 -6.65
C ALA A 33 -4.87 -0.43 -7.86
N GLN A 34 -6.13 -0.61 -8.27
CA GLN A 34 -6.75 0.18 -9.33
C GLN A 34 -6.85 1.66 -8.96
N LEU A 35 -7.29 1.97 -7.73
CA LEU A 35 -7.36 3.35 -7.24
C LEU A 35 -5.98 4.01 -7.25
N CYS A 36 -4.95 3.34 -6.71
CA CYS A 36 -3.59 3.86 -6.72
C CYS A 36 -3.10 4.16 -8.15
N ARG A 37 -3.39 3.28 -9.11
CA ARG A 37 -3.04 3.52 -10.52
C ARG A 37 -3.80 4.70 -11.14
N GLN A 38 -5.07 4.87 -10.79
CA GLN A 38 -5.91 5.97 -11.30
C GLN A 38 -5.47 7.33 -10.75
N GLU A 39 -5.02 7.36 -9.50
CA GLU A 39 -4.60 8.58 -8.79
C GLU A 39 -3.08 8.84 -8.91
N ASP A 40 -2.36 8.02 -9.67
CA ASP A 40 -0.89 8.04 -9.78
C ASP A 40 -0.17 7.95 -8.41
N TRP A 41 -0.75 7.19 -7.48
CA TRP A 41 -0.15 6.92 -6.18
C TRP A 41 0.77 5.71 -6.25
N ARG A 42 1.96 5.85 -5.67
CA ARG A 42 2.88 4.74 -5.49
C ARG A 42 2.33 3.78 -4.44
N MET A 43 2.18 2.51 -4.82
CA MET A 43 1.74 1.44 -3.93
C MET A 43 2.89 0.49 -3.65
N ALA A 44 3.12 0.16 -2.38
CA ALA A 44 3.97 -0.94 -1.95
C ALA A 44 3.14 -1.90 -1.09
N THR A 45 3.45 -3.19 -1.14
CA THR A 45 2.71 -4.22 -0.41
C THR A 45 3.68 -5.05 0.40
N TRP A 46 3.41 -5.23 1.68
CA TRP A 46 4.10 -6.21 2.50
C TRP A 46 3.13 -7.34 2.84
N ASP A 47 3.53 -8.55 2.54
CA ASP A 47 2.81 -9.78 2.86
C ASP A 47 3.69 -10.67 3.76
N ILE A 48 3.08 -11.39 4.69
CA ILE A 48 3.83 -12.20 5.67
C ILE A 48 4.60 -13.35 5.01
N GLU A 49 4.07 -13.91 3.91
CA GLU A 49 4.68 -15.04 3.20
C GLU A 49 5.62 -14.56 2.09
N GLN A 50 5.30 -13.42 1.47
CA GLN A 50 5.97 -12.95 0.24
C GLN A 50 6.88 -11.74 0.48
N GLY A 51 6.87 -11.16 1.68
CA GLY A 51 7.65 -9.98 2.05
C GLY A 51 7.21 -8.69 1.37
N LEU A 52 8.06 -7.67 1.45
CA LEU A 52 7.87 -6.37 0.82
C LEU A 52 8.05 -6.45 -0.70
N LYS A 53 7.05 -5.94 -1.42
CA LYS A 53 7.04 -5.76 -2.87
C LYS A 53 6.83 -4.29 -3.19
N ILE A 54 7.74 -3.73 -3.97
CA ILE A 54 7.67 -2.37 -4.48
C ILE A 54 7.72 -2.46 -6.01
N PRO A 55 6.69 -1.98 -6.74
CA PRO A 55 6.73 -1.92 -8.19
C PRO A 55 7.96 -1.15 -8.68
N GLY A 56 8.74 -1.76 -9.56
CA GLY A 56 9.93 -1.16 -10.17
C GLY A 56 11.18 -1.11 -9.29
N ALA A 57 11.19 -1.79 -8.14
CA ALA A 57 12.39 -1.92 -7.30
C ALA A 57 12.63 -3.37 -6.91
N GLU A 58 13.90 -3.81 -6.96
CA GLU A 58 14.32 -5.04 -6.32
C GLU A 58 14.46 -4.77 -4.82
N VAL A 59 13.76 -5.57 -4.01
CA VAL A 59 13.82 -5.46 -2.54
C VAL A 59 14.70 -6.59 -2.02
N ASP A 60 15.69 -6.23 -1.21
CA ASP A 60 16.73 -7.12 -0.73
C ASP A 60 16.21 -8.15 0.30
N ALA A 61 17.01 -9.19 0.54
CA ALA A 61 16.71 -10.35 1.40
C ALA A 61 16.64 -10.02 2.92
N GLY A 62 15.69 -9.18 3.30
CA GLY A 62 15.24 -8.89 4.67
C GLY A 62 13.76 -8.48 4.70
N ALA A 63 13.10 -8.53 3.54
CA ALA A 63 11.76 -8.03 3.29
C ALA A 63 10.64 -8.83 4.00
N SER A 64 10.93 -9.99 4.60
CA SER A 64 9.99 -10.73 5.45
C SER A 64 9.96 -10.24 6.90
N ASP A 65 10.93 -9.42 7.35
CA ASP A 65 10.84 -8.72 8.64
C ASP A 65 9.84 -7.56 8.52
N PRO A 66 8.72 -7.56 9.27
CA PRO A 66 7.75 -6.48 9.23
C PRO A 66 8.36 -5.13 9.62
N LEU A 67 9.35 -5.10 10.51
CA LEU A 67 10.01 -3.86 10.90
C LEU A 67 10.94 -3.34 9.80
N ALA A 68 11.59 -4.23 9.05
CA ALA A 68 12.34 -3.84 7.85
C ALA A 68 11.42 -3.21 6.81
N ALA A 69 10.21 -3.76 6.60
CA ALA A 69 9.24 -3.21 5.67
C ALA A 69 8.82 -1.77 6.01
N ILE A 70 8.49 -1.52 7.28
CA ILE A 70 8.15 -0.16 7.76
C ILE A 70 9.32 0.80 7.58
N ARG A 71 10.55 0.37 7.90
CA ARG A 71 11.76 1.20 7.74
C ARG A 71 12.01 1.58 6.28
N SER A 72 11.72 0.69 5.33
CA SER A 72 11.86 0.94 3.90
C SER A 72 10.86 1.97 3.34
N ILE A 73 9.75 2.26 4.05
CA ILE A 73 8.78 3.25 3.56
C ILE A 73 9.40 4.64 3.44
N ASN A 74 10.30 5.01 4.35
CA ASN A 74 10.97 6.32 4.31
C ASN A 74 11.82 6.51 3.05
N SER A 75 12.34 5.44 2.44
CA SER A 75 13.07 5.53 1.19
C SER A 75 12.17 5.62 -0.04
N LEU A 76 10.85 5.44 0.11
CA LEU A 76 9.87 5.57 -0.97
C LEU A 76 9.35 7.00 -1.15
N ALA A 77 9.61 7.89 -0.19
CA ALA A 77 9.24 9.30 -0.29
C ALA A 77 9.99 9.96 -1.45
N SER A 78 9.25 10.62 -2.35
CA SER A 78 9.85 11.47 -3.37
C SER A 78 10.33 12.77 -2.73
N PRO A 79 11.51 13.30 -3.10
CA PRO A 79 11.86 14.68 -2.77
C PRO A 79 10.88 15.64 -3.45
N ASP A 80 10.59 16.77 -2.78
CA ASP A 80 9.79 17.88 -3.32
C ASP A 80 10.41 18.52 -4.57
#